data_AF-A0A9Q0ZP26-F1
#
_entry.id   AF-A0A9Q0ZP26-F1
#
_cell.length_a   1.000
_cell.length_b   1.000
_cell.length_c   1.000
_cell.angle_alpha   90.00
_cell.angle_beta   90.00
_cell.angle_gamma   90.00
#
_symmetry.space_group_name_H-M   'P 1'
#
loop_
_entity.id
_entity.type
_entity.pdbx_description
1 polymer ?
#
loop_
_entity_poly.entity_id
_entity_poly.type
_entity_poly.pdbx_seq_one_letter_code
_entity_poly.pdbx_strand_id
1 'polypeptide(L)'
;MDEGKKRMAVLVGCNYPNSRNELHGCINDVLTMKEVLVKRFGFDLSHVQLLTDAPGSVVLPTGANIKKALGHMIDQAEAGDVLFFHYSGHGTRIPSAKPGHPFRQDEAIVPCDFNLITDLDFRQLVNRLPKGASLTILSDSCHSGGLIDREKEQIGPNAATTDNNPKVPSHSPKAIPFESILQHLSSLTNISTSDIGTHFLEFFGSDASLKFRLPPLERDLFESINADEGILLSGCQANETSADMSPHEGGGRSYGAFSNAVQMVLKEHSGQLSNKQLVMMARDVLQAQGFEQQHPCLYCSDQNAGSTFLWQPEC
;
A
#
# COMPACT_ATOMS: atom_id res chain seq x y z
N MET A 1 -10.92 -31.23 -3.33
CA MET A 1 -9.50 -31.35 -3.74
C MET A 1 -9.23 -30.13 -4.59
N ASP A 2 -8.46 -29.18 -4.04
CA ASP A 2 -8.24 -27.82 -4.56
C ASP A 2 -7.04 -27.80 -5.52
N GLU A 3 -6.96 -28.80 -6.41
CA GLU A 3 -5.85 -28.94 -7.36
C GLU A 3 -6.04 -27.91 -8.49
N GLY A 4 -5.55 -26.68 -8.26
CA GLY A 4 -5.47 -25.65 -9.29
C GLY A 4 -5.40 -24.21 -8.80
N LYS A 5 -5.86 -23.90 -7.57
CA LYS A 5 -5.92 -22.50 -7.09
C LYS A 5 -4.63 -22.10 -6.37
N LYS A 6 -3.91 -21.12 -6.94
CA LYS A 6 -2.68 -20.57 -6.37
C LYS A 6 -3.00 -19.44 -5.39
N ARG A 7 -2.19 -19.36 -4.34
CA ARG A 7 -2.15 -18.24 -3.39
C ARG A 7 -0.78 -17.60 -3.47
N MET A 8 -0.71 -16.39 -4.02
CA MET A 8 0.55 -15.70 -4.31
C MET A 8 0.59 -14.38 -3.57
N ALA A 9 1.76 -14.02 -3.03
CA ALA A 9 1.93 -12.75 -2.35
C ALA A 9 3.22 -12.03 -2.70
N VAL A 10 3.14 -10.70 -2.76
CA VAL A 10 4.29 -9.80 -2.80
C VAL A 10 4.24 -8.95 -1.54
N LEU A 11 5.31 -9.00 -0.73
CA LEU A 11 5.40 -8.30 0.54
C LEU A 11 6.59 -7.34 0.49
N VAL A 12 6.34 -6.06 0.74
CA VAL A 12 7.31 -4.97 0.57
C VAL A 12 7.41 -4.13 1.84
N GLY A 13 8.57 -4.15 2.48
CA GLY A 13 8.86 -3.34 3.67
C GLY A 13 10.05 -2.41 3.43
N CYS A 14 9.81 -1.10 3.48
CA CYS A 14 10.85 -0.08 3.30
C CYS A 14 11.09 0.66 4.63
N ASN A 15 12.30 0.53 5.19
CA ASN A 15 12.75 1.24 6.37
C ASN A 15 13.64 2.46 6.04
N TYR A 16 14.10 2.62 4.80
CA TYR A 16 14.96 3.71 4.32
C TYR A 16 16.19 3.96 5.22
N PRO A 17 16.99 2.91 5.51
CA PRO A 17 18.03 2.99 6.52
C PRO A 17 19.10 4.02 6.18
N ASN A 18 19.64 4.70 7.20
CA ASN A 18 20.65 5.77 7.05
C ASN A 18 20.15 6.97 6.20
N SER A 19 18.85 7.26 6.25
CA SER A 19 18.27 8.42 5.55
C SER A 19 17.51 9.32 6.52
N ARG A 20 17.18 10.53 6.08
CA ARG A 20 16.30 11.45 6.84
C ARG A 20 14.85 10.97 6.96
N ASN A 21 14.48 9.91 6.24
CA ASN A 21 13.14 9.32 6.18
C ASN A 21 13.14 7.90 6.77
N GLU A 22 14.02 7.63 7.74
CA GLU A 22 14.18 6.28 8.31
C GLU A 22 12.94 5.88 9.12
N LEU A 23 12.45 4.66 8.87
CA LEU A 23 11.38 3.97 9.58
C LEU A 23 11.92 2.67 10.17
N HIS A 24 11.22 2.09 11.14
CA HIS A 24 11.73 0.92 11.86
C HIS A 24 10.77 -0.27 11.85
N GLY A 25 9.45 -0.04 11.68
CA GLY A 25 8.44 -1.09 11.74
C GLY A 25 8.11 -1.76 10.41
N CYS A 26 8.40 -1.15 9.27
CA CYS A 26 7.91 -1.61 7.98
C CYS A 26 8.37 -3.01 7.60
N ILE A 27 9.62 -3.36 7.90
CA ILE A 27 10.14 -4.71 7.68
C ILE A 27 9.49 -5.73 8.63
N ASN A 28 9.26 -5.36 9.89
CA ASN A 28 8.61 -6.24 10.87
C ASN A 28 7.16 -6.54 10.47
N ASP A 29 6.46 -5.54 9.91
CA ASP A 29 5.08 -5.67 9.43
C ASP A 29 4.97 -6.79 8.38
N VAL A 30 5.82 -6.74 7.35
CA VAL A 30 5.77 -7.70 6.24
C VAL A 30 6.28 -9.09 6.63
N LEU A 31 7.24 -9.18 7.55
CA LEU A 31 7.70 -10.46 8.09
C LEU A 31 6.60 -11.15 8.91
N THR A 32 5.89 -10.38 9.73
CA THR A 32 4.78 -10.91 10.55
C THR A 32 3.60 -11.30 9.66
N MET A 33 3.27 -10.49 8.65
CA MET A 33 2.23 -10.82 7.68
C MET A 33 2.59 -12.08 6.87
N LYS A 34 3.85 -12.26 6.47
CA LYS A 34 4.33 -13.49 5.83
C LYS A 34 4.00 -14.73 6.67
N GLU A 35 4.26 -14.68 7.98
CA GLU A 35 3.94 -15.80 8.87
C GLU A 35 2.44 -16.06 8.93
N VAL A 36 1.61 -15.01 9.00
CA VAL A 36 0.16 -15.13 9.01
C VAL A 36 -0.36 -15.78 7.73
N LEU A 37 0.09 -15.32 6.56
CA LEU A 37 -0.32 -15.87 5.25
C LEU A 37 -0.01 -17.37 5.13
N VAL A 38 1.17 -17.80 5.58
CA VAL A 38 1.57 -19.21 5.51
C VAL A 38 0.80 -20.04 6.54
N LYS A 39 0.82 -19.63 7.81
CA LYS A 39 0.29 -20.44 8.93
C LYS A 39 -1.24 -20.50 8.93
N ARG A 40 -1.92 -19.42 8.56
CA ARG A 40 -3.39 -19.31 8.63
C ARG A 40 -4.06 -19.45 7.28
N PHE A 41 -3.49 -18.85 6.24
CA PHE A 41 -4.14 -18.75 4.93
C PHE A 41 -3.62 -19.79 3.92
N GLY A 42 -2.63 -20.61 4.30
CA GLY A 42 -2.13 -21.71 3.48
C GLY A 42 -1.35 -21.24 2.23
N PHE A 43 -0.75 -20.05 2.27
CA PHE A 43 0.13 -19.61 1.18
C PHE A 43 1.40 -20.47 1.16
N ASP A 44 1.75 -21.00 -0.01
CA ASP A 44 3.02 -21.67 -0.21
C ASP A 44 4.15 -20.65 -0.16
N LEU A 45 5.19 -20.91 0.66
CA LEU A 45 6.35 -20.02 0.79
C LEU A 45 7.06 -19.74 -0.55
N SER A 46 7.02 -20.67 -1.50
CA SER A 46 7.59 -20.51 -2.84
C SER A 46 6.82 -19.49 -3.70
N HIS A 47 5.56 -19.20 -3.34
CA HIS A 47 4.72 -18.19 -3.96
C HIS A 47 4.64 -16.87 -3.17
N VAL A 48 5.45 -16.72 -2.12
CA VAL A 48 5.53 -15.47 -1.33
C VAL A 48 6.87 -14.79 -1.56
N GLN A 49 6.85 -13.71 -2.35
CA GLN A 49 8.02 -12.88 -2.61
C GLN A 49 8.15 -11.77 -1.57
N LEU A 50 9.36 -11.59 -1.01
CA LEU A 50 9.66 -10.58 -0.01
C LEU A 50 10.71 -9.60 -0.55
N LEU A 51 10.42 -8.30 -0.50
CA LEU A 51 11.35 -7.23 -0.86
C LEU A 51 11.52 -6.32 0.36
N THR A 52 12.75 -6.18 0.85
CA THR A 52 13.06 -5.29 1.98
C THR A 52 14.41 -4.63 1.80
N ASP A 53 14.62 -3.48 2.44
CA ASP A 53 15.89 -2.75 2.43
C ASP A 53 16.74 -3.02 3.68
N ALA A 54 16.51 -4.16 4.36
CA ALA A 54 17.41 -4.64 5.39
C ALA A 54 18.79 -5.02 4.81
N PRO A 55 19.86 -4.88 5.61
CA PRO A 55 21.15 -5.45 5.25
C PRO A 55 21.04 -6.95 4.93
N GLY A 56 21.51 -7.36 3.76
CA GLY A 56 21.49 -8.76 3.32
C GLY A 56 20.21 -9.21 2.62
N SER A 57 19.25 -8.31 2.35
CA SER A 57 18.06 -8.63 1.57
C SER A 57 18.41 -9.09 0.15
N VAL A 58 17.72 -10.14 -0.31
CA VAL A 58 17.93 -10.74 -1.64
C VAL A 58 17.46 -9.81 -2.75
N VAL A 59 16.34 -9.11 -2.52
CA VAL A 59 15.75 -8.18 -3.48
C VAL A 59 15.42 -6.88 -2.75
N LEU A 60 16.02 -5.78 -3.20
CA LEU A 60 15.72 -4.44 -2.69
C LEU A 60 14.35 -3.96 -3.20
N PRO A 61 13.58 -3.21 -2.40
CA PRO A 61 12.28 -2.67 -2.76
C PRO A 61 12.43 -1.38 -3.59
N THR A 62 13.10 -1.47 -4.73
CA THR A 62 13.18 -0.39 -5.73
C THR A 62 11.89 -0.31 -6.52
N GLY A 63 11.57 0.84 -7.12
CA GLY A 63 10.36 0.98 -7.93
C GLY A 63 10.30 -0.01 -9.09
N ALA A 64 11.45 -0.30 -9.72
CA ALA A 64 11.55 -1.30 -10.77
C ALA A 64 11.27 -2.73 -10.25
N ASN A 65 11.87 -3.10 -9.11
CA ASN A 65 11.71 -4.44 -8.54
C ASN A 65 10.29 -4.70 -8.04
N ILE A 66 9.65 -3.72 -7.41
CA ILE A 66 8.27 -3.83 -6.95
C ILE A 66 7.32 -3.99 -8.14
N LYS A 67 7.44 -3.14 -9.18
CA LYS A 67 6.62 -3.26 -10.39
C LYS A 67 6.82 -4.59 -11.10
N LYS A 68 8.06 -5.08 -11.17
CA LYS A 68 8.37 -6.39 -11.75
C LYS A 68 7.76 -7.54 -10.95
N ALA A 69 7.84 -7.51 -9.62
CA ALA A 69 7.27 -8.52 -8.74
C ALA A 69 5.74 -8.56 -8.86
N LEU A 70 5.08 -7.40 -8.80
CA LEU A 70 3.63 -7.29 -9.00
C LEU A 70 3.21 -7.74 -10.39
N GLY A 71 3.92 -7.28 -11.42
CA GLY A 71 3.65 -7.66 -12.81
C GLY A 71 3.69 -9.17 -13.00
N HIS A 72 4.76 -9.81 -12.50
CA HIS A 72 4.93 -11.25 -12.56
C HIS A 72 3.85 -12.02 -11.77
N MET A 73 3.49 -11.56 -10.58
CA MET A 73 2.41 -12.17 -9.79
C MET A 73 1.07 -12.14 -10.54
N ILE A 74 0.75 -11.02 -11.19
CA ILE A 74 -0.49 -10.85 -11.97
C ILE A 74 -0.44 -11.66 -13.27
N ASP A 75 0.68 -11.68 -13.97
CA ASP A 75 0.83 -12.38 -15.25
C ASP A 75 0.74 -13.92 -15.09
N GLN A 76 1.01 -14.44 -13.89
CA GLN A 76 0.86 -15.86 -13.56
C GLN A 76 -0.52 -16.23 -13.00
N ALA A 77 -1.37 -15.25 -12.72
CA ALA A 77 -2.67 -15.48 -12.12
C ALA A 77 -3.61 -16.18 -13.10
N GLU A 78 -4.45 -17.05 -12.57
CA GLU A 78 -5.55 -17.71 -13.26
C GLU A 78 -6.86 -17.49 -12.49
N ALA A 79 -7.99 -17.76 -13.15
CA ALA A 79 -9.30 -17.64 -12.50
C ALA A 79 -9.36 -18.54 -11.25
N GLY A 80 -9.76 -17.97 -10.11
CA GLY A 80 -9.79 -18.66 -8.82
C GLY A 80 -8.56 -18.40 -7.93
N ASP A 81 -7.49 -17.80 -8.45
CA ASP A 81 -6.30 -17.49 -7.67
C ASP A 81 -6.53 -16.33 -6.69
N VAL A 82 -5.83 -16.39 -5.56
CA VAL A 82 -5.83 -15.34 -4.52
C VAL A 82 -4.46 -14.67 -4.47
N LEU A 83 -4.43 -13.40 -4.86
CA LEU A 83 -3.24 -12.57 -4.86
C LEU A 83 -3.29 -11.61 -3.67
N PHE A 84 -2.15 -11.41 -3.03
CA PHE A 84 -2.01 -10.49 -1.91
C PHE A 84 -0.79 -9.59 -2.09
N PHE A 85 -0.98 -8.29 -1.95
CA PHE A 85 0.10 -7.32 -1.93
C PHE A 85 0.09 -6.57 -0.60
N HIS A 86 1.19 -6.61 0.15
CA HIS A 86 1.35 -5.81 1.37
C HIS A 86 2.51 -4.86 1.20
N TYR A 87 2.22 -3.57 1.30
CA TYR A 87 3.23 -2.51 1.36
C TYR A 87 3.20 -1.86 2.73
N SER A 88 4.37 -1.77 3.37
CA SER A 88 4.61 -0.92 4.53
C SER A 88 5.82 -0.03 4.24
N GLY A 89 5.63 1.28 4.31
CA GLY A 89 6.64 2.27 3.95
C GLY A 89 6.03 3.66 3.80
N HIS A 90 6.79 4.59 3.24
CA HIS A 90 6.30 5.94 2.97
C HIS A 90 5.35 5.99 1.77
N GLY A 91 4.38 6.90 1.84
CA GLY A 91 3.64 7.40 0.68
C GLY A 91 3.82 8.90 0.49
N THR A 92 3.37 9.42 -0.64
CA THR A 92 3.44 10.84 -1.00
C THR A 92 2.23 11.24 -1.82
N ARG A 93 1.92 12.55 -1.84
CA ARG A 93 0.92 13.12 -2.74
C ARG A 93 1.59 13.96 -3.81
N ILE A 94 1.31 13.64 -5.06
CA ILE A 94 1.80 14.39 -6.20
C ILE A 94 0.78 15.48 -6.54
N PRO A 95 1.17 16.77 -6.51
CA PRO A 95 0.30 17.85 -6.95
C PRO A 95 -0.18 17.59 -8.38
N SER A 96 -1.50 17.59 -8.60
CA SER A 96 -2.05 17.47 -9.95
C SER A 96 -2.06 18.83 -10.63
N ALA A 97 -1.63 18.87 -11.88
CA ALA A 97 -1.69 20.06 -12.72
C ALA A 97 -2.98 20.11 -13.57
N LYS A 98 -3.96 19.23 -13.35
CA LYS A 98 -5.17 19.16 -14.19
C LYS A 98 -6.03 20.42 -14.03
N PRO A 99 -6.24 21.22 -15.10
CA PRO A 99 -7.15 22.35 -15.06
C PRO A 99 -8.58 21.86 -14.79
N GLY A 100 -9.29 22.46 -13.83
CA GLY A 100 -10.70 22.15 -13.54
C GLY A 100 -10.94 21.08 -12.44
N HIS A 101 -9.89 20.40 -11.96
CA HIS A 101 -9.98 19.48 -10.82
C HIS A 101 -8.96 19.83 -9.71
N PRO A 102 -9.05 21.04 -9.11
CA PRO A 102 -8.05 21.56 -8.16
C PRO A 102 -7.91 20.74 -6.87
N PHE A 103 -8.80 19.77 -6.62
CA PHE A 103 -8.80 18.91 -5.43
C PHE A 103 -8.30 17.49 -5.68
N ARG A 104 -8.04 17.09 -6.93
CA ARG A 104 -7.54 15.74 -7.23
C ARG A 104 -6.03 15.74 -7.04
N GLN A 105 -5.54 15.11 -5.97
CA GLN A 105 -4.11 14.84 -5.78
C GLN A 105 -3.87 13.37 -6.09
N ASP A 106 -2.88 13.08 -6.91
CA ASP A 106 -2.54 11.69 -7.21
C ASP A 106 -1.62 11.18 -6.11
N GLU A 107 -1.80 9.91 -5.75
CA GLU A 107 -1.09 9.27 -4.65
C GLU A 107 -0.04 8.29 -5.17
N ALA A 108 1.04 8.13 -4.41
CA ALA A 108 2.11 7.21 -4.77
C ALA A 108 2.75 6.60 -3.52
N ILE A 109 3.13 5.32 -3.62
CA ILE A 109 4.08 4.73 -2.68
C ILE A 109 5.49 5.19 -3.04
N VAL A 110 6.38 5.25 -2.04
CA VAL A 110 7.77 5.67 -2.19
C VAL A 110 8.71 4.47 -1.99
N PRO A 111 9.16 3.79 -3.04
CA PRO A 111 10.19 2.74 -2.94
C PRO A 111 11.52 3.25 -2.35
N CYS A 112 12.42 2.36 -1.96
CA CYS A 112 13.67 2.74 -1.26
C CYS A 112 14.62 3.60 -2.12
N ASP A 113 14.46 3.57 -3.44
CA ASP A 113 15.20 4.37 -4.42
C ASP A 113 14.44 5.65 -4.85
N PHE A 114 13.33 5.97 -4.19
CA PHE A 114 12.45 7.11 -4.51
C PHE A 114 11.81 7.06 -5.92
N ASN A 115 11.92 5.94 -6.63
CA ASN A 115 11.23 5.73 -7.90
C ASN A 115 9.74 5.48 -7.68
N LEU A 116 8.95 6.56 -7.63
CA LEU A 116 7.55 6.50 -7.26
C LEU A 116 6.73 5.51 -8.10
N ILE A 117 5.83 4.80 -7.43
CA ILE A 117 4.79 3.99 -8.06
C ILE A 117 3.46 4.63 -7.71
N THR A 118 2.79 5.14 -8.74
CA THR A 118 1.58 5.95 -8.61
C THR A 118 0.33 5.09 -8.69
N ASP A 119 -0.79 5.66 -8.27
CA ASP A 119 -2.12 5.12 -8.52
C ASP A 119 -2.30 4.61 -9.97
N LEU A 120 -1.87 5.36 -10.99
CA LEU A 120 -1.95 4.95 -12.39
C LEU A 120 -1.26 3.61 -12.68
N ASP A 121 -0.09 3.36 -12.07
CA ASP A 121 0.62 2.10 -12.24
C ASP A 121 -0.17 0.94 -11.61
N PHE A 122 -0.73 1.15 -10.42
CA PHE A 122 -1.58 0.17 -9.75
C PHE A 122 -2.87 -0.11 -10.53
N ARG A 123 -3.55 0.92 -11.06
CA ARG A 123 -4.73 0.74 -11.92
C ARG A 123 -4.41 -0.11 -13.14
N GLN A 124 -3.27 0.16 -13.81
CA GLN A 124 -2.86 -0.65 -14.96
C GLN A 124 -2.59 -2.11 -14.58
N LEU A 125 -1.96 -2.34 -13.42
CA LEU A 125 -1.71 -3.68 -12.90
C LEU A 125 -3.03 -4.42 -12.61
N VAL A 126 -3.96 -3.79 -11.89
CA VAL A 126 -5.27 -4.35 -11.54
C VAL A 126 -6.09 -4.68 -12.79
N ASN A 127 -6.09 -3.81 -13.80
CA ASN A 127 -6.81 -4.03 -15.06
C ASN A 127 -6.31 -5.24 -15.89
N ARG A 128 -5.16 -5.83 -15.55
CA ARG A 128 -4.64 -7.05 -16.18
C ARG A 128 -5.01 -8.32 -15.40
N LEU A 129 -5.65 -8.19 -14.24
CA LEU A 129 -6.04 -9.33 -13.42
C LEU A 129 -7.08 -10.19 -14.17
N PRO A 130 -6.90 -11.51 -14.27
CA PRO A 130 -7.86 -12.36 -14.95
C PRO A 130 -9.19 -12.40 -14.18
N LYS A 131 -10.30 -12.46 -14.92
CA LYS A 131 -11.64 -12.57 -14.32
C LYS A 131 -11.72 -13.80 -13.40
N GLY A 132 -12.21 -13.59 -12.19
CA GLY A 132 -12.33 -14.63 -11.17
C GLY A 132 -11.09 -14.80 -10.29
N ALA A 133 -9.96 -14.19 -10.59
CA ALA A 133 -8.90 -14.00 -9.59
C ALA A 133 -9.25 -12.82 -8.68
N SER A 134 -8.70 -12.82 -7.46
CA SER A 134 -8.88 -11.73 -6.50
C SER A 134 -7.53 -11.18 -6.09
N LEU A 135 -7.36 -9.86 -6.12
CA LEU A 135 -6.20 -9.17 -5.58
C LEU A 135 -6.60 -8.33 -4.37
N THR A 136 -5.96 -8.59 -3.23
CA THR A 136 -6.08 -7.77 -2.02
C THR A 136 -4.79 -7.01 -1.78
N ILE A 137 -4.89 -5.68 -1.70
CA ILE A 137 -3.79 -4.77 -1.39
C ILE A 137 -3.96 -4.28 0.05
N LEU A 138 -2.98 -4.54 0.90
CA LEU A 138 -2.85 -3.94 2.23
C LEU A 138 -1.77 -2.87 2.16
N SER A 139 -2.15 -1.60 2.27
CA SER A 139 -1.20 -0.47 2.21
C SER A 139 -1.12 0.25 3.55
N ASP A 140 -0.04 -0.01 4.30
CA ASP A 140 0.28 0.69 5.54
C ASP A 140 1.26 1.83 5.25
N SER A 141 0.72 2.86 4.59
CA SER A 141 1.41 4.10 4.25
C SER A 141 0.43 5.27 4.28
N CYS A 142 0.91 6.48 4.57
CA CYS A 142 0.10 7.68 4.34
C CYS A 142 -0.19 7.84 2.85
N HIS A 143 -1.31 8.47 2.49
CA HIS A 143 -1.63 8.79 1.09
C HIS A 143 -1.69 7.54 0.21
N SER A 144 -2.46 6.53 0.63
CA SER A 144 -2.71 5.31 -0.15
C SER A 144 -4.19 5.07 -0.47
N GLY A 145 -5.09 5.98 -0.08
CA GLY A 145 -6.54 5.85 -0.29
C GLY A 145 -6.98 5.96 -1.76
N GLY A 146 -6.16 6.53 -2.63
CA GLY A 146 -6.42 6.74 -4.06
C GLY A 146 -5.75 5.73 -5.00
N LEU A 147 -4.98 4.76 -4.47
CA LEU A 147 -4.17 3.85 -5.31
C LEU A 147 -4.99 3.06 -6.35
N ILE A 148 -6.28 2.79 -6.10
CA ILE A 148 -7.18 2.09 -7.03
C ILE A 148 -8.54 2.81 -7.25
N ASP A 149 -8.60 4.13 -7.05
CA ASP A 149 -9.81 4.99 -6.88
C ASP A 149 -11.13 4.72 -7.70
N ARG A 150 -12.29 4.72 -6.96
CA ARG A 150 -13.61 5.42 -7.13
C ARG A 150 -14.86 4.57 -6.73
N GLU A 151 -15.34 4.75 -5.48
CA GLU A 151 -16.67 4.41 -4.88
C GLU A 151 -17.16 2.94 -4.92
N LYS A 152 -17.47 2.28 -3.78
CA LYS A 152 -18.83 2.35 -3.18
C LYS A 152 -18.97 2.06 -1.67
N GLU A 153 -17.90 1.73 -0.93
CA GLU A 153 -17.94 1.74 0.53
C GLU A 153 -16.68 2.36 1.14
N GLN A 154 -16.59 3.69 1.13
CA GLN A 154 -15.77 4.35 2.16
C GLN A 154 -16.48 4.20 3.49
N ILE A 155 -16.25 3.09 4.18
CA ILE A 155 -16.55 3.03 5.61
C ILE A 155 -15.51 3.94 6.25
N GLY A 156 -15.90 4.98 6.99
CA GLY A 156 -15.01 5.96 7.63
C GLY A 156 -15.79 7.19 8.08
N PRO A 157 -15.46 7.83 9.23
CA PRO A 157 -16.12 9.08 9.61
C PRO A 157 -15.78 10.18 8.59
N ASN A 158 -16.76 11.03 8.26
CA ASN A 158 -16.49 12.30 7.58
C ASN A 158 -15.73 13.19 8.59
N ALA A 159 -14.46 13.51 8.31
CA ALA A 159 -13.63 14.25 9.25
C ALA A 159 -14.22 15.64 9.57
N ALA A 160 -14.60 15.84 10.84
CA ALA A 160 -14.64 17.15 11.47
C ALA A 160 -13.36 17.30 12.29
N THR A 161 -12.66 18.42 12.07
CA THR A 161 -11.43 18.78 12.78
C THR A 161 -11.70 19.04 14.26
N THR A 162 -11.03 18.31 15.16
CA THR A 162 -10.76 18.79 16.52
C THR A 162 -9.40 18.31 17.01
N ASP A 163 -8.53 19.27 17.29
CA ASP A 163 -7.30 19.13 18.09
C ASP A 163 -7.65 18.81 19.55
N ASN A 164 -6.95 17.84 20.14
CA ASN A 164 -6.20 17.99 21.41
C ASN A 164 -5.59 16.66 21.90
N ASN A 165 -4.33 16.73 22.33
CA ASN A 165 -3.45 15.67 22.83
C ASN A 165 -3.89 15.14 24.23
N PRO A 166 -3.53 13.91 24.65
CA PRO A 166 -2.27 13.75 25.42
C PRO A 166 -1.49 12.42 25.21
N LYS A 167 -0.15 12.52 25.25
CA LYS A 167 0.87 11.45 25.40
C LYS A 167 0.81 10.28 24.39
N VAL A 168 1.05 10.59 23.12
CA VAL A 168 1.33 9.57 22.10
C VAL A 168 2.79 9.09 22.24
N PRO A 169 3.09 7.79 22.13
CA PRO A 169 4.47 7.30 22.02
C PRO A 169 5.18 7.95 20.82
N SER A 170 6.52 7.95 20.82
CA SER A 170 7.32 8.40 19.66
C SER A 170 6.86 7.67 18.39
N HIS A 171 6.29 8.41 17.45
CA HIS A 171 5.78 7.87 16.18
C HIS A 171 6.33 8.71 15.03
N SER A 172 6.68 8.04 13.93
CA SER A 172 7.11 8.70 12.70
C SER A 172 5.99 8.62 11.66
N PRO A 173 5.62 9.74 11.01
CA PRO A 173 4.62 9.72 9.97
C PRO A 173 5.14 8.94 8.75
N LYS A 174 4.35 8.02 8.21
CA LYS A 174 4.68 7.29 6.97
C LYS A 174 4.40 8.12 5.71
N ALA A 175 4.78 9.40 5.71
CA ALA A 175 4.62 10.35 4.61
C ALA A 175 5.94 11.06 4.29
N ILE A 176 6.28 11.17 3.00
CA ILE A 176 7.35 12.06 2.53
C ILE A 176 6.72 13.20 1.73
N PRO A 177 6.95 14.47 2.10
CA PRO A 177 6.49 15.61 1.31
C PRO A 177 7.01 15.56 -0.12
N PHE A 178 6.16 15.84 -1.10
CA PHE A 178 6.53 15.85 -2.52
C PHE A 178 7.76 16.72 -2.82
N GLU A 179 7.83 17.90 -2.20
CA GLU A 179 8.95 18.83 -2.36
C GLU A 179 10.30 18.22 -1.93
N SER A 180 10.28 17.38 -0.89
CA SER A 180 11.47 16.65 -0.42
C SER A 180 11.94 15.62 -1.44
N ILE A 181 11.03 15.02 -2.19
CA ILE A 181 11.32 14.06 -3.27
C ILE A 181 11.87 14.79 -4.48
N LEU A 182 11.21 15.88 -4.89
CA LEU A 182 11.70 16.75 -5.96
C LEU A 182 13.12 17.22 -5.69
N GLN A 183 13.38 17.79 -4.49
CA GLN A 183 14.72 18.24 -4.10
C GLN A 183 15.77 17.13 -4.16
N HIS A 184 15.41 15.92 -3.71
CA HIS A 184 16.29 14.76 -3.77
C HIS A 184 16.65 14.42 -5.22
N LEU A 185 15.67 14.28 -6.11
CA LEU A 185 15.89 13.96 -7.52
C LEU A 185 16.62 15.08 -8.28
N SER A 186 16.33 16.35 -7.98
CA SER A 186 17.06 17.48 -8.55
C SER A 186 18.54 17.44 -8.16
N SER A 187 18.87 17.04 -6.92
CA SER A 187 20.27 16.88 -6.48
C SER A 187 21.02 15.75 -7.19
N LEU A 188 20.31 14.71 -7.63
CA LEU A 188 20.90 13.57 -8.34
C LEU A 188 21.11 13.85 -9.83
N THR A 189 20.17 14.56 -10.46
CA THR A 189 20.18 14.82 -11.91
C THR A 189 20.92 16.10 -12.29
N ASN A 190 21.11 17.05 -11.36
CA ASN A 190 21.64 18.40 -11.64
C ASN A 190 20.86 19.19 -12.70
N ILE A 191 19.58 18.85 -12.93
CA ILE A 191 18.69 19.59 -13.84
C ILE A 191 17.98 20.70 -13.07
N SER A 192 17.92 21.90 -13.63
CA SER A 192 17.18 23.03 -13.05
C SER A 192 15.76 23.12 -13.62
N THR A 193 14.85 22.31 -13.09
CA THR A 193 13.42 22.32 -13.45
C THR A 193 12.57 21.97 -12.23
N SER A 194 11.33 22.47 -12.19
CA SER A 194 10.32 22.04 -11.22
C SER A 194 9.46 20.88 -11.75
N ASP A 195 9.63 20.50 -13.02
CA ASP A 195 8.96 19.34 -13.59
C ASP A 195 9.61 18.05 -13.08
N ILE A 196 8.95 17.42 -12.10
CA ILE A 196 9.42 16.15 -11.55
C ILE A 196 9.47 15.04 -12.60
N GLY A 197 8.63 15.11 -13.65
CA GLY A 197 8.61 14.12 -14.72
C GLY A 197 9.94 14.05 -15.46
N THR A 198 10.52 15.22 -15.77
CA THR A 198 11.86 15.33 -16.36
C THR A 198 12.92 14.62 -15.50
N HIS A 199 12.90 14.84 -14.17
CA HIS A 199 13.83 14.18 -13.26
C HIS A 199 13.65 12.66 -13.21
N PHE A 200 12.40 12.19 -13.15
CA PHE A 200 12.10 10.76 -13.17
C PHE A 200 12.56 10.08 -14.45
N LEU A 201 12.33 10.71 -15.60
CA LEU A 201 12.72 10.17 -16.90
C LEU A 201 14.24 10.18 -17.08
N GLU A 202 14.93 11.22 -16.62
CA GLU A 202 16.40 11.27 -16.66
C GLU A 202 17.02 10.15 -15.83
N PHE A 203 16.54 9.97 -14.59
CA PHE A 203 17.20 9.07 -13.65
C PHE A 203 16.75 7.61 -13.78
N PHE A 204 15.46 7.36 -14.05
CA PHE A 204 14.89 6.01 -14.09
C PHE A 204 14.47 5.57 -15.50
N GLY A 205 14.43 6.49 -16.48
CA GLY A 205 14.10 6.16 -17.87
C GLY A 205 12.81 5.35 -18.00
N SER A 206 12.94 4.13 -18.54
CA SER A 206 11.79 3.24 -18.72
C SER A 206 11.21 2.71 -17.42
N ASP A 207 11.96 2.73 -16.34
CA ASP A 207 11.53 2.22 -15.05
C ASP A 207 10.77 3.27 -14.23
N ALA A 208 10.65 4.51 -14.71
CA ALA A 208 9.77 5.51 -14.11
C ALA A 208 8.29 5.09 -14.16
N SER A 209 7.47 5.63 -13.27
CA SER A 209 6.01 5.47 -13.33
C SER A 209 5.43 5.88 -14.69
N LEU A 210 4.36 5.18 -15.11
CA LEU A 210 3.56 5.56 -16.28
C LEU A 210 3.10 7.01 -16.24
N LYS A 211 2.84 7.53 -15.04
CA LYS A 211 2.41 8.92 -14.86
C LYS A 211 3.43 9.91 -15.41
N PHE A 212 4.72 9.60 -15.32
CA PHE A 212 5.78 10.49 -15.81
C PHE A 212 6.16 10.18 -17.26
N ARG A 213 5.89 8.95 -17.73
CA ARG A 213 6.22 8.51 -19.09
C ARG A 213 5.16 8.82 -20.13
N LEU A 214 3.88 8.70 -19.79
CA LEU A 214 2.79 8.80 -20.76
C LEU A 214 2.37 10.25 -20.99
N PRO A 215 1.99 10.64 -22.22
CA PRO A 215 1.31 11.91 -22.47
C PRO A 215 -0.03 12.01 -21.70
N PRO A 216 -0.51 13.22 -21.34
CA PRO A 216 -1.77 13.38 -20.58
C PRO A 216 -2.98 12.63 -21.19
N LEU A 217 -3.13 12.67 -22.51
CA LEU A 217 -4.24 12.04 -23.22
C LEU A 217 -4.28 10.50 -23.06
N GLU A 218 -3.11 9.86 -22.98
CA GLU A 218 -3.01 8.41 -22.76
C GLU A 218 -3.26 8.04 -21.30
N ARG A 219 -2.93 8.92 -20.34
CA ARG A 219 -3.21 8.69 -18.92
C ARG A 219 -4.71 8.58 -18.65
N ASP A 220 -5.50 9.40 -19.34
CA ASP A 220 -6.96 9.44 -19.19
C ASP A 220 -7.63 8.13 -19.67
N LEU A 221 -6.98 7.36 -20.54
CA LEU A 221 -7.48 6.05 -21.00
C LEU A 221 -7.41 4.97 -19.91
N PHE A 222 -6.53 5.13 -18.93
CA PHE A 222 -6.34 4.19 -17.83
C PHE A 222 -7.07 4.62 -16.54
N GLU A 223 -7.88 5.69 -16.60
CA GLU A 223 -8.62 6.18 -15.43
C GLU A 223 -9.83 5.31 -15.06
N SER A 224 -10.33 4.46 -15.96
CA SER A 224 -11.42 3.54 -15.66
C SER A 224 -10.89 2.15 -15.26
N ILE A 225 -11.11 1.77 -14.00
CA ILE A 225 -10.96 0.39 -13.53
C ILE A 225 -12.33 -0.29 -13.63
N ASN A 226 -12.37 -1.58 -13.94
CA ASN A 226 -13.59 -2.36 -13.70
C ASN A 226 -13.81 -2.49 -12.20
N ALA A 227 -15.00 -2.12 -11.72
CA ALA A 227 -15.32 -2.00 -10.28
C ALA A 227 -15.13 -3.28 -9.44
N ASP A 228 -14.98 -4.45 -10.08
CA ASP A 228 -14.99 -5.76 -9.39
C ASP A 228 -13.61 -6.41 -9.25
N GLU A 229 -12.53 -5.80 -9.76
CA GLU A 229 -11.25 -6.50 -9.99
C GLU A 229 -10.18 -6.29 -8.89
N GLY A 230 -10.46 -5.55 -7.81
CA GLY A 230 -9.49 -5.34 -6.72
C GLY A 230 -10.08 -4.94 -5.37
N ILE A 231 -9.38 -5.32 -4.29
CA ILE A 231 -9.72 -4.96 -2.91
C ILE A 231 -8.54 -4.20 -2.31
N LEU A 232 -8.72 -2.94 -1.90
CA LEU A 232 -7.68 -2.16 -1.21
C LEU A 232 -8.09 -1.88 0.23
N LEU A 233 -7.21 -2.26 1.15
CA LEU A 233 -7.23 -1.90 2.56
C LEU A 233 -6.12 -0.86 2.77
N SER A 234 -6.49 0.40 2.90
CA SER A 234 -5.58 1.53 3.17
C SER A 234 -5.48 1.77 4.67
N GLY A 235 -4.28 2.08 5.17
CA GLY A 235 -4.06 2.39 6.58
C GLY A 235 -4.65 3.70 7.07
N CYS A 236 -5.04 4.60 6.16
CA CYS A 236 -5.61 5.91 6.48
C CYS A 236 -6.62 6.38 5.44
N GLN A 237 -7.50 7.31 5.82
CA GLN A 237 -8.17 8.17 4.86
C GLN A 237 -7.16 9.00 4.09
N ALA A 238 -7.53 9.45 2.88
CA ALA A 238 -6.66 10.28 2.04
C ALA A 238 -6.06 11.45 2.83
N ASN A 239 -6.82 12.06 3.76
CA ASN A 239 -6.47 13.22 4.59
C ASN A 239 -5.75 12.93 5.92
N GLU A 240 -5.39 11.69 6.20
CA GLU A 240 -4.82 11.26 7.49
C GLU A 240 -3.41 10.67 7.35
N THR A 241 -2.74 10.47 8.50
CA THR A 241 -1.34 10.02 8.59
C THR A 241 -1.26 8.64 9.25
N SER A 242 -0.61 7.67 8.59
CA SER A 242 -0.28 6.36 9.16
C SER A 242 0.99 6.47 10.00
N ALA A 243 1.03 5.74 11.12
CA ALA A 243 2.11 5.81 12.09
C ALA A 243 3.05 4.59 12.04
N ASP A 244 4.37 4.85 12.05
CA ASP A 244 5.40 3.88 12.44
C ASP A 244 5.72 4.05 13.93
N MET A 245 5.55 2.99 14.70
CA MET A 245 5.72 2.98 16.14
C MET A 245 7.10 2.49 16.51
N SER A 246 7.81 3.27 17.33
CA SER A 246 9.10 2.87 17.90
C SER A 246 9.03 2.94 19.43
N PRO A 247 8.70 1.83 20.12
CA PRO A 247 8.66 1.81 21.57
C PRO A 247 10.08 1.90 22.14
N HIS A 248 10.54 3.12 22.43
CA HIS A 248 11.86 3.38 23.02
C HIS A 248 12.00 2.87 24.46
N GLU A 249 10.90 2.61 25.17
CA GLU A 249 10.91 2.10 26.54
C GLU A 249 10.15 0.76 26.60
N GLY A 250 10.87 -0.35 26.78
CA GLY A 250 10.28 -1.68 27.01
C GLY A 250 10.79 -2.83 26.13
N GLY A 251 11.70 -2.57 25.18
CA GLY A 251 12.28 -3.63 24.33
C GLY A 251 11.30 -4.23 23.30
N GLY A 252 10.17 -3.56 23.06
CA GLY A 252 9.23 -3.94 22.00
C GLY A 252 9.83 -3.70 20.60
N ARG A 253 9.42 -4.51 19.62
CA ARG A 253 9.80 -4.30 18.21
C ARG A 253 8.96 -3.17 17.62
N SER A 254 9.54 -2.37 16.74
CA SER A 254 8.80 -1.35 15.98
C SER A 254 7.79 -1.99 15.02
N TYR A 255 6.66 -1.31 14.77
CA TYR A 255 5.58 -1.81 13.92
C TYR A 255 4.78 -0.65 13.29
N GLY A 256 4.17 -0.91 12.14
CA GLY A 256 3.13 -0.05 11.55
C GLY A 256 1.80 -0.24 12.27
N ALA A 257 1.16 0.87 12.66
CA ALA A 257 -0.06 0.81 13.47
C ALA A 257 -1.17 0.00 12.77
N PHE A 258 -1.39 0.21 11.47
CA PHE A 258 -2.44 -0.50 10.73
C PHE A 258 -2.11 -1.97 10.49
N SER A 259 -0.88 -2.29 10.08
CA SER A 259 -0.44 -3.68 9.88
C SER A 259 -0.58 -4.48 11.17
N ASN A 260 -0.16 -3.89 12.30
CA ASN A 260 -0.30 -4.49 13.62
C ASN A 260 -1.78 -4.67 14.02
N ALA A 261 -2.63 -3.67 13.77
CA ALA A 261 -4.08 -3.76 14.00
C ALA A 261 -4.72 -4.95 13.28
N VAL A 262 -4.45 -5.09 11.97
CA VAL A 262 -4.90 -6.23 11.17
C VAL A 262 -4.39 -7.55 11.74
N GLN A 263 -3.12 -7.61 12.11
CA GLN A 263 -2.53 -8.83 12.68
C GLN A 263 -3.15 -9.23 14.02
N MET A 264 -3.46 -8.28 14.90
CA MET A 264 -4.14 -8.55 16.18
C MET A 264 -5.56 -9.07 15.95
N VAL A 265 -6.32 -8.43 15.05
CA VAL A 265 -7.68 -8.91 14.70
C VAL A 265 -7.62 -10.35 14.20
N LEU A 266 -6.68 -10.64 13.30
CA LEU A 266 -6.48 -12.01 12.79
C LEU A 266 -6.01 -12.96 13.91
N LYS A 267 -5.19 -12.53 14.86
CA LYS A 267 -4.77 -13.40 15.95
C LYS A 267 -5.92 -13.76 16.89
N GLU A 268 -6.79 -12.81 17.19
CA GLU A 268 -7.90 -12.98 18.14
C GLU A 268 -9.11 -13.70 17.53
N HIS A 269 -9.30 -13.59 16.21
CA HIS A 269 -10.43 -14.18 15.51
C HIS A 269 -9.95 -15.33 14.61
N SER A 270 -10.13 -16.57 15.07
CA SER A 270 -9.78 -17.78 14.31
C SER A 270 -10.77 -18.13 13.20
N GLY A 271 -11.99 -17.59 13.25
CA GLY A 271 -13.04 -17.78 12.24
C GLY A 271 -12.82 -16.98 10.95
N GLN A 272 -13.73 -17.16 9.99
CA GLN A 272 -13.76 -16.36 8.77
C GLN A 272 -14.22 -14.93 9.09
N LEU A 273 -13.56 -13.95 8.48
CA LEU A 273 -13.92 -12.53 8.56
C LEU A 273 -14.14 -12.00 7.15
N SER A 274 -15.15 -11.17 6.95
CA SER A 274 -15.26 -10.39 5.72
C SER A 274 -14.21 -9.28 5.66
N ASN A 275 -13.91 -8.78 4.46
CA ASN A 275 -13.02 -7.63 4.28
C ASN A 275 -13.50 -6.41 5.11
N LYS A 276 -14.82 -6.17 5.11
CA LYS A 276 -15.46 -5.13 5.92
C LYS A 276 -15.28 -5.34 7.42
N GLN A 277 -15.50 -6.56 7.92
CA GLN A 277 -15.32 -6.87 9.35
C GLN A 277 -13.88 -6.66 9.79
N LEU A 278 -12.91 -7.12 8.99
CA LEU A 278 -11.49 -6.96 9.30
C LEU A 278 -11.11 -5.47 9.46
N VAL A 279 -11.55 -4.61 8.54
CA VAL A 279 -11.24 -3.17 8.60
C VAL A 279 -11.94 -2.47 9.76
N MET A 280 -13.21 -2.81 10.04
CA MET A 280 -13.93 -2.26 11.19
C MET A 280 -13.27 -2.66 12.52
N MET A 281 -12.93 -3.93 12.69
CA MET A 281 -12.23 -4.40 13.90
C MET A 281 -10.83 -3.79 14.02
N ALA A 282 -10.11 -3.60 12.90
CA ALA A 282 -8.80 -2.95 12.94
C ALA A 282 -8.90 -1.49 13.42
N ARG A 283 -10.00 -0.78 13.09
CA ARG A 283 -10.27 0.56 13.64
C ARG A 283 -10.51 0.54 15.13
N ASP A 284 -11.32 -0.40 15.61
CA ASP A 284 -11.60 -0.53 17.04
C ASP A 284 -10.30 -0.77 17.82
N VAL A 285 -9.40 -1.58 17.27
CA VAL A 285 -8.07 -1.84 17.84
C VAL A 285 -7.20 -0.57 17.83
N LEU A 286 -7.17 0.18 16.74
CA LEU A 286 -6.43 1.45 16.66
C LEU A 286 -6.96 2.49 17.64
N GLN A 287 -8.28 2.63 17.76
CA GLN A 287 -8.92 3.53 18.72
C GLN A 287 -8.58 3.13 20.16
N ALA A 288 -8.65 1.84 20.48
CA ALA A 288 -8.28 1.33 21.80
C ALA A 288 -6.80 1.55 22.16
N GLN A 289 -5.92 1.66 21.14
CA GLN A 289 -4.50 1.96 21.29
C GLN A 289 -4.17 3.45 21.26
N GLY A 290 -5.18 4.33 21.12
CA GLY A 290 -5.01 5.79 21.12
C GLY A 290 -4.64 6.38 19.76
N PHE A 291 -4.79 5.64 18.66
CA PHE A 291 -4.61 6.15 17.29
C PHE A 291 -5.90 6.76 16.74
N GLU A 292 -6.46 7.73 17.45
CA GLU A 292 -7.76 8.35 17.12
C GLU A 292 -7.77 9.13 15.79
N GLN A 293 -6.60 9.42 15.23
CA GLN A 293 -6.43 10.15 13.97
C GLN A 293 -6.17 9.25 12.76
N GLN A 294 -6.07 7.94 12.95
CA GLN A 294 -5.81 6.97 11.89
C GLN A 294 -7.04 6.11 11.65
N HIS A 295 -7.74 6.38 10.55
CA HIS A 295 -8.93 5.61 10.16
C HIS A 295 -8.64 4.80 8.89
N PRO A 296 -8.28 3.51 9.02
CA PRO A 296 -8.10 2.63 7.88
C PRO A 296 -9.33 2.55 7.00
N CYS A 297 -9.18 2.54 5.68
CA CYS A 297 -10.28 2.52 4.73
C CYS A 297 -10.29 1.23 3.90
N LEU A 298 -11.49 0.82 3.51
CA LEU A 298 -11.72 -0.24 2.55
C LEU A 298 -12.17 0.39 1.23
N TYR A 299 -11.57 -0.01 0.12
CA TYR A 299 -11.95 0.42 -1.23
C TYR A 299 -12.16 -0.83 -2.09
N CYS A 300 -13.43 -1.14 -2.36
CA CYS A 300 -13.86 -2.24 -3.22
C CYS A 300 -15.36 -2.12 -3.55
N SER A 301 -15.89 -3.03 -4.36
CA SER A 301 -17.33 -3.21 -4.55
C SER A 301 -18.02 -3.77 -3.30
N ASP A 302 -19.35 -3.61 -3.18
CA ASP A 302 -20.15 -4.12 -2.04
C ASP A 302 -20.01 -5.65 -1.89
N GLN A 303 -19.93 -6.35 -3.02
CA GLN A 303 -19.70 -7.79 -3.04
C GLN A 303 -18.35 -8.16 -2.41
N ASN A 304 -17.29 -7.43 -2.78
CA ASN A 304 -15.97 -7.62 -2.22
C ASN A 304 -15.88 -7.18 -0.75
N ALA A 305 -16.68 -6.20 -0.32
CA ALA A 305 -16.74 -5.81 1.09
C ALA A 305 -17.31 -6.95 1.97
N GLY A 306 -18.31 -7.67 1.45
CA GLY A 306 -18.94 -8.82 2.09
C GLY A 306 -18.17 -10.14 1.96
N SER A 307 -17.24 -10.26 1.00
CA SER A 307 -16.47 -11.48 0.78
C SER A 307 -15.46 -11.74 1.89
N THR A 308 -15.11 -13.01 2.11
CA THR A 308 -14.16 -13.43 3.14
C THR A 308 -12.75 -12.97 2.79
N PHE A 309 -12.07 -12.29 3.72
CA PHE A 309 -10.72 -11.77 3.53
C PHE A 309 -9.75 -12.89 3.13
N LEU A 310 -9.21 -12.85 1.91
CA LEU A 310 -8.33 -13.86 1.31
C LEU A 310 -8.92 -15.28 1.17
N TRP A 311 -10.23 -15.46 1.23
CA TRP A 311 -10.86 -16.71 0.78
C TRP A 311 -11.83 -16.43 -0.36
N GLN A 312 -11.73 -17.24 -1.41
CA GLN A 312 -12.78 -17.30 -2.41
C GLN A 312 -13.87 -18.27 -1.96
N PRO A 313 -15.15 -18.00 -2.26
CA PRO A 313 -16.20 -19.01 -2.11
C PRO A 313 -15.85 -20.25 -2.96
N GLU A 314 -16.24 -21.43 -2.50
CA GLU A 314 -16.27 -22.61 -3.38
C GLU A 314 -17.28 -22.29 -4.51
N CYS A 315 -16.82 -22.40 -5.76
CA CYS A 315 -17.68 -22.25 -6.94
C CYS A 315 -18.64 -23.43 -7.06
#